data_AF-A0A9E1WE83-F1
#
_entry.id   AF-A0A9E1WE83-F1
#
_cell.length_a   1.000
_cell.length_b   1.000
_cell.length_c   1.000
_cell.angle_alpha   90.00
_cell.angle_beta   90.00
_cell.angle_gamma   90.00
#
_symmetry.space_group_name_H-M   'P 1'
#
loop_
_entity.id
_entity.type
_entity.pdbx_description
1 polymer ?
#
loop_
_entity_poly.entity_id
_entity_poly.type
_entity_poly.pdbx_seq_one_letter_code
_entity_poly.pdbx_strand_id
1 'polypeptide(L)'
;QLFALFHDSKREDDHRDLEHGPRAEKYLRTISQLVPLNAVQFEDLCVSCRTHTVGKVTKNITIGTCWDSDRLDIGRVGIKPHENFLMNQEAKRIAREEDFNLLDHFLFEGIISNSSV
;
A
#
# COMPACT_ATOMS: atom_id res chain seq x y z
N GLN A 1 -0.15 -7.43 -0.61
CA GLN A 1 -0.64 -8.07 -1.85
C GLN A 1 -1.99 -7.50 -2.29
N LEU A 2 -3.08 -7.61 -1.51
CA LEU A 2 -4.40 -7.06 -1.93
C LEU A 2 -4.42 -5.53 -2.11
N PHE A 3 -3.74 -4.78 -1.24
CA PHE A 3 -3.64 -3.31 -1.40
C PHE A 3 -3.02 -2.92 -2.76
N ALA A 4 -1.90 -3.55 -3.14
CA ALA A 4 -1.25 -3.32 -4.43
C ALA A 4 -2.18 -3.62 -5.62
N LEU A 5 -3.04 -4.65 -5.50
CA LEU A 5 -4.02 -5.00 -6.54
C LEU A 5 -5.13 -3.95 -6.69
N PHE A 6 -5.58 -3.32 -5.60
CA PHE A 6 -6.80 -2.52 -5.60
C PHE A 6 -6.63 -1.00 -5.52
N HIS A 7 -5.59 -0.48 -4.86
CA HIS A 7 -5.50 0.97 -4.56
C HIS A 7 -5.62 1.87 -5.79
N ASP A 8 -5.05 1.44 -6.91
CA ASP A 8 -5.08 2.14 -8.20
C ASP A 8 -6.08 1.57 -9.22
N SER A 9 -6.82 0.51 -8.86
CA SER A 9 -7.71 -0.22 -9.80
C SER A 9 -8.88 0.59 -10.38
N LYS A 10 -9.11 1.79 -9.83
CA LYS A 10 -10.14 2.74 -10.25
C LYS A 10 -9.57 4.12 -10.59
N ARG A 11 -8.29 4.18 -10.96
CA ARG A 11 -7.67 5.33 -11.64
C ARG A 11 -8.34 5.50 -13.00
N GLU A 12 -8.80 6.71 -13.29
CA GLU A 12 -9.44 7.04 -14.57
C GLU A 12 -8.44 7.69 -15.55
N ASP A 13 -7.43 8.38 -15.03
CA ASP A 13 -6.35 8.98 -15.81
C ASP A 13 -5.02 9.08 -15.04
N ASP A 14 -3.93 9.37 -15.76
CA ASP A 14 -2.57 9.53 -15.22
C ASP A 14 -2.27 10.98 -14.77
N HIS A 15 -3.26 11.87 -14.75
CA HIS A 15 -3.10 13.23 -14.25
C HIS A 15 -3.32 13.25 -12.73
N ARG A 16 -4.04 14.28 -12.25
CA ARG A 16 -4.33 14.46 -10.83
C ARG A 16 -5.71 13.90 -10.51
N ASP A 17 -5.83 12.58 -10.61
CA ASP A 17 -7.00 11.86 -10.14
C ASP A 17 -6.87 11.64 -8.63
N LEU A 18 -7.51 12.43 -7.78
CA LEU A 18 -7.49 12.21 -6.32
C LEU A 18 -8.58 11.25 -5.84
N GLU A 19 -9.53 10.91 -6.72
CA GLU A 19 -10.73 10.14 -6.36
C GLU A 19 -10.58 8.63 -6.66
N HIS A 20 -9.46 8.20 -7.25
CA HIS A 20 -9.19 6.77 -7.51
C HIS A 20 -9.22 5.92 -6.24
N GLY A 21 -8.64 6.39 -5.14
CA GLY A 21 -8.71 5.70 -3.84
C GLY A 21 -10.15 5.50 -3.34
N PRO A 22 -10.95 6.57 -3.20
CA PRO A 22 -12.38 6.47 -2.86
C PRO A 22 -13.19 5.57 -3.81
N ARG A 23 -12.95 5.63 -5.12
CA ARG A 23 -13.60 4.73 -6.08
C ARG A 23 -13.17 3.28 -5.89
N ALA A 24 -11.88 3.03 -5.59
CA ALA A 24 -11.37 1.69 -5.31
C ALA A 24 -12.03 1.08 -4.06
N GLU A 25 -12.21 1.86 -2.99
CA GLU A 25 -12.98 1.43 -1.82
C GLU A 25 -14.43 1.08 -2.19
N LYS A 26 -15.11 1.97 -2.92
CA LYS A 26 -16.50 1.74 -3.36
C LYS A 26 -16.60 0.44 -4.15
N TYR A 27 -15.65 0.17 -5.05
CA TYR A 27 -15.58 -1.07 -5.80
C TYR A 27 -15.33 -2.29 -4.91
N LEU A 28 -14.34 -2.23 -4.01
CA LEU A 28 -14.05 -3.30 -3.05
C LEU A 28 -15.31 -3.73 -2.28
N ARG A 29 -16.11 -2.78 -1.81
CA ARG A 29 -17.38 -3.07 -1.10
C ARG A 29 -18.39 -3.83 -1.97
N THR A 30 -18.43 -3.59 -3.29
CA THR A 30 -19.30 -4.34 -4.22
C THR A 30 -18.87 -5.79 -4.43
N ILE A 31 -17.59 -6.10 -4.24
CA ILE A 31 -17.01 -7.44 -4.44
C ILE A 31 -16.58 -8.09 -3.12
N SER A 32 -17.08 -7.62 -1.97
CA SER A 32 -16.62 -8.05 -0.64
C SER A 32 -16.62 -9.58 -0.44
N GLN A 33 -17.58 -10.30 -1.03
CA GLN A 33 -17.67 -11.77 -0.98
C GLN A 33 -16.53 -12.49 -1.70
N LEU A 34 -15.82 -11.80 -2.61
CA LEU A 34 -14.70 -12.35 -3.37
C LEU A 34 -13.34 -12.02 -2.74
N VAL A 35 -13.31 -11.19 -1.69
CA VAL A 35 -12.08 -10.77 -1.01
C VAL A 35 -11.92 -11.61 0.26
N PRO A 36 -10.94 -12.54 0.32
CA PRO A 36 -10.82 -13.52 1.40
C PRO A 36 -10.18 -12.92 2.66
N LEU A 37 -10.83 -11.92 3.25
CA LEU A 37 -10.43 -11.22 4.47
C LEU A 37 -11.56 -11.27 5.50
N ASN A 38 -11.21 -11.28 6.78
CA ASN A 38 -12.22 -11.04 7.82
C ASN A 38 -12.68 -9.57 7.81
N ALA A 39 -13.77 -9.27 8.51
CA ALA A 39 -14.39 -7.94 8.48
C ALA A 39 -13.43 -6.80 8.87
N VAL A 40 -12.54 -7.02 9.85
CA VAL A 40 -11.57 -6.02 10.32
C VAL A 40 -10.49 -5.79 9.26
N GLN A 41 -9.92 -6.86 8.71
CA GLN A 41 -8.91 -6.78 7.65
C GLN A 41 -9.47 -6.17 6.36
N PHE A 42 -10.72 -6.49 6.02
CA PHE A 42 -11.40 -5.93 4.87
C PHE A 42 -11.62 -4.42 5.01
N GLU A 43 -12.02 -3.96 6.20
CA GLU A 43 -12.15 -2.54 6.47
C GLU A 43 -10.78 -1.82 6.44
N ASP A 44 -9.73 -2.44 6.98
CA ASP A 44 -8.37 -1.91 6.88
C ASP A 44 -7.90 -1.78 5.42
N LEU A 45 -8.21 -2.77 4.56
CA LEU A 45 -7.96 -2.68 3.12
C LEU A 45 -8.73 -1.53 2.48
N CYS A 46 -10.03 -1.41 2.79
CA CYS A 46 -10.89 -0.33 2.30
C CYS A 46 -10.34 1.05 2.67
N VAL A 47 -9.98 1.26 3.93
CA VAL A 47 -9.40 2.52 4.41
C VAL A 47 -8.03 2.77 3.77
N SER A 48 -7.19 1.74 3.66
CA SER A 48 -5.87 1.84 3.01
C SER A 48 -6.03 2.35 1.59
N CYS A 49 -6.89 1.73 0.77
CA CYS A 49 -7.16 2.17 -0.60
C CYS A 49 -7.79 3.57 -0.65
N ARG A 50 -8.82 3.86 0.15
CA ARG A 50 -9.49 5.17 0.15
C ARG A 50 -8.50 6.32 0.33
N THR A 51 -7.52 6.14 1.22
CA THR A 51 -6.77 7.26 1.79
C THR A 51 -5.29 7.28 1.41
N HIS A 52 -4.78 6.34 0.62
CA HIS A 52 -3.35 6.23 0.35
C HIS A 52 -2.70 7.53 -0.20
N THR A 53 -3.41 8.28 -1.06
CA THR A 53 -2.92 9.54 -1.63
C THR A 53 -2.86 10.69 -0.61
N VAL A 54 -3.80 10.75 0.34
CA VAL A 54 -3.99 11.93 1.23
C VAL A 54 -3.69 11.67 2.71
N GLY A 55 -3.55 10.40 3.10
CA GLY A 55 -3.31 9.96 4.47
C GLY A 55 -1.98 10.47 5.00
N LYS A 56 -1.95 11.01 6.21
CA LYS A 56 -0.72 11.58 6.81
C LYS A 56 -0.22 10.78 8.01
N VAL A 57 -1.14 10.38 8.89
CA VAL A 57 -0.84 9.69 10.14
C VAL A 57 -1.94 8.67 10.42
N THR A 58 -1.56 7.49 10.89
CA THR A 58 -2.48 6.47 11.39
C THR A 58 -1.85 5.72 12.57
N LYS A 59 -2.70 5.21 13.47
CA LYS A 59 -2.27 4.29 14.53
C LYS A 59 -2.32 2.83 14.08
N ASN A 60 -2.98 2.55 12.95
CA ASN A 60 -3.06 1.20 12.40
C ASN A 60 -1.81 0.92 11.55
N ILE A 61 -0.98 0.00 12.03
CA ILE A 61 0.29 -0.37 11.39
C ILE A 61 0.09 -0.96 9.99
N THR A 62 -0.99 -1.70 9.75
CA THR A 62 -1.30 -2.29 8.44
C THR A 62 -1.57 -1.19 7.42
N ILE A 63 -2.40 -0.21 7.78
CA ILE A 63 -2.74 0.93 6.93
C ILE A 63 -1.49 1.76 6.63
N GLY A 64 -0.71 2.08 7.66
CA GLY A 64 0.54 2.83 7.51
C GLY A 64 1.54 2.13 6.61
N THR A 65 1.68 0.81 6.77
CA THR A 65 2.57 -0.01 5.92
C THR A 65 2.10 -0.04 4.46
N CYS A 66 0.79 -0.10 4.21
CA CYS A 66 0.26 -0.02 2.84
C CYS A 66 0.62 1.32 2.18
N TRP A 67 0.42 2.44 2.88
CA TRP A 67 0.79 3.75 2.37
C TRP A 67 2.31 3.89 2.16
N ASP A 68 3.12 3.40 3.09
CA ASP A 68 4.58 3.41 2.95
C ASP A 68 5.02 2.61 1.72
N SER A 69 4.40 1.44 1.47
CA SER A 69 4.72 0.61 0.31
C SER A 69 4.44 1.31 -1.02
N ASP A 70 3.30 2.01 -1.14
CA ASP A 70 2.96 2.83 -2.32
C ASP A 70 3.95 4.00 -2.51
N ARG A 71 4.28 4.69 -1.42
CA ARG A 71 5.19 5.85 -1.47
C ARG A 71 6.64 5.48 -1.71
N LEU A 72 7.08 4.28 -1.31
CA LEU A 72 8.39 3.76 -1.66
C LEU A 72 8.45 3.35 -3.14
N ASP A 73 7.35 2.90 -3.72
CA ASP A 73 7.26 2.50 -5.13
C ASP A 73 7.17 3.69 -6.11
N ILE A 74 6.87 4.91 -5.63
CA ILE A 74 6.72 6.11 -6.48
C ILE A 74 8.00 6.47 -7.27
N GLY A 75 9.15 5.90 -6.90
CA GLY A 75 10.40 5.96 -7.67
C GLY A 75 10.22 5.52 -9.13
N ARG A 76 9.30 4.59 -9.41
CA ARG A 76 9.03 4.08 -10.78
C ARG A 76 8.53 5.15 -11.75
N VAL A 77 7.99 6.27 -11.24
CA VAL A 77 7.55 7.42 -12.05
C VAL A 77 8.50 8.62 -11.96
N GLY A 78 9.72 8.41 -11.46
CA GLY A 78 10.76 9.44 -11.40
C GLY A 78 10.67 10.38 -10.19
N ILE A 79 9.85 10.04 -9.18
CA ILE A 79 9.72 10.82 -7.94
C ILE A 79 10.55 10.15 -6.85
N LYS A 80 11.49 10.88 -6.23
CA LYS A 80 12.26 10.36 -5.10
C LYS A 80 11.38 10.28 -3.83
N PRO A 81 11.23 9.10 -3.19
CA PRO A 81 10.56 8.99 -1.90
C PRO A 81 11.22 9.88 -0.84
N HIS A 82 10.43 10.44 0.08
CA HIS A 82 10.96 11.30 1.14
C HIS A 82 10.37 10.88 2.50
N GLU A 83 11.25 10.77 3.51
CA GLU A 83 10.92 10.21 4.84
C GLU A 83 9.73 10.89 5.57
N ASN A 84 9.52 12.19 5.36
CA ASN A 84 8.40 12.95 5.92
C ASN A 84 7.02 12.46 5.46
N PHE A 85 6.96 11.68 4.37
CA PHE A 85 5.72 11.05 3.89
C PHE A 85 5.62 9.58 4.32
N LEU A 86 6.56 9.07 5.11
CA LEU A 86 6.58 7.67 5.54
C LEU A 86 6.26 7.56 7.04
N MET A 87 5.74 6.40 7.46
CA MET A 87 5.33 6.13 8.84
C MET A 87 6.32 5.20 9.54
N ASN A 88 6.58 4.04 8.94
CA ASN A 88 7.47 3.01 9.46
C ASN A 88 8.91 3.52 9.52
N GLN A 89 9.61 3.22 10.63
CA GLN A 89 10.99 3.67 10.83
C GLN A 89 11.93 3.16 9.75
N GLU A 90 11.69 1.95 9.26
CA GLU A 90 12.53 1.37 8.22
C GLU A 90 12.22 1.90 6.83
N ALA A 91 10.95 2.18 6.54
CA ALA A 91 10.59 2.93 5.33
C ALA A 91 11.28 4.31 5.32
N LYS A 92 11.28 5.02 6.45
CA LYS A 92 12.00 6.29 6.61
C LYS A 92 13.49 6.14 6.41
N ARG A 93 14.11 5.10 7.00
CA ARG A 93 15.54 4.81 6.80
C ARG A 93 15.86 4.57 5.32
N ILE A 94 15.10 3.72 4.64
CA ILE A 94 15.26 3.43 3.20
C ILE A 94 15.23 4.74 2.39
N ALA A 95 14.24 5.60 2.61
CA ALA A 95 14.14 6.86 1.87
C ALA A 95 15.25 7.86 2.21
N ARG A 96 15.69 7.93 3.48
CA ARG A 96 16.72 8.86 3.95
C ARG A 96 18.14 8.44 3.55
N GLU A 97 18.41 7.14 3.54
CA GLU A 97 19.72 6.56 3.23
C GLU A 97 19.84 6.10 1.77
N GLU A 98 18.75 6.22 0.99
CA GLU A 98 18.67 5.78 -0.41
C GLU A 98 18.91 4.27 -0.60
N ASP A 99 18.55 3.48 0.41
CA ASP A 99 18.74 2.03 0.45
C ASP A 99 17.62 1.26 -0.29
N PHE A 100 17.26 1.73 -1.50
CA PHE A 100 16.16 1.16 -2.27
C PHE A 100 16.46 -0.25 -2.80
N ASN A 101 17.74 -0.62 -2.95
CA ASN A 101 18.15 -1.97 -3.35
C ASN A 101 17.64 -3.05 -2.39
N LEU A 102 17.38 -2.70 -1.12
CA LEU A 102 16.75 -3.59 -0.14
C LEU A 102 15.35 -4.05 -0.57
N LEU A 103 14.62 -3.22 -1.33
CA LEU A 103 13.28 -3.53 -1.82
C LEU A 103 13.31 -4.56 -2.96
N ASP A 104 14.38 -4.60 -3.74
CA ASP A 104 14.53 -5.51 -4.89
C ASP A 104 15.09 -6.89 -4.50
N HIS A 105 15.93 -6.94 -3.47
CA HIS A 105 16.66 -8.14 -3.07
C HIS A 105 16.20 -8.73 -1.73
N PHE A 106 14.92 -8.57 -1.41
CA PHE A 106 14.38 -9.10 -0.17
C PHE A 106 14.30 -10.64 -0.19
N LEU A 107 15.23 -11.29 0.51
CA LEU A 107 15.10 -12.69 0.87
C LEU A 107 14.09 -12.81 2.02
N PHE A 108 12.87 -13.25 1.71
CA PHE A 108 11.89 -13.56 2.75
C PHE A 108 12.35 -14.81 3.53
N GLU A 109 12.93 -14.59 4.71
CA GLU A 109 13.25 -15.66 5.68
C GLU A 109 12.16 -15.78 6.76
N GLY A 110 10.89 -15.88 6.34
CA GLY A 110 9.74 -16.03 7.23
C GLY A 110 9.03 -17.38 7.08
N ILE A 111 8.47 -17.90 8.17
CA ILE A 111 7.77 -19.19 8.29
C ILE A 111 6.43 -19.14 7.54
N ILE A 112 6.46 -19.20 6.22
CA ILE A 112 5.34 -19.79 5.48
C ILE A 112 5.91 -21.10 4.96
N SER A 113 5.59 -22.20 5.65
CA SER A 113 5.75 -23.51 5.04
C SER A 113 5.01 -23.46 3.72
N ASN A 114 5.70 -23.74 2.62
CA ASN A 114 5.06 -24.09 1.36
C ASN A 114 4.12 -25.26 1.65
N SER A 115 2.86 -24.96 1.96
CA SER A 115 1.78 -25.93 1.87
C SER A 115 1.65 -26.22 0.39
N SER A 116 2.37 -27.26 -0.01
CA SER A 116 2.30 -27.85 -1.33
C SER A 116 0.86 -28.29 -1.52
N VAL A 117 0.19 -27.74 -2.53
CA VAL A 117 -1.02 -28.34 -3.12
C VAL A 117 -0.56 -29.30 -4.20
#